data_AF-A0A0F9G233-F1
#
_entry.id   AF-A0A0F9G233-F1
#
_cell.length_a   1.000
_cell.length_b   1.000
_cell.length_c   1.000
_cell.angle_alpha   90.00
_cell.angle_beta   90.00
_cell.angle_gamma   90.00
#
_symmetry.space_group_name_H-M   'P 1'
#
loop_
_entity.id
_entity.type
_entity.pdbx_description
1 polymer ?
#
loop_
_entity_poly.entity_id
_entity_poly.type
_entity_poly.pdbx_seq_one_letter_code
_entity_poly.pdbx_strand_id
1 'polypeptide(L)' 'MIDYSKTPAHMGDEMRLYIEKGILPRSFLRAVLSNDFVEAVRQADYINTLRIYDWADFLYNQLPVVSWGSEEKMLAY' A
#
# COMPACT_ATOMS: atom_id res chain seq x y z
N MET A 1 10.88 7.64 9.95
CA MET A 1 10.84 8.21 8.59
C MET A 1 10.55 7.05 7.65
N ILE A 2 9.58 7.18 6.75
CA ILE A 2 9.14 6.07 5.89
C ILE A 2 10.11 5.94 4.71
N ASP A 3 10.63 4.75 4.48
CA ASP A 3 11.48 4.46 3.33
C ASP A 3 10.65 3.95 2.14
N TYR A 4 10.19 4.89 1.30
CA TYR A 4 9.39 4.58 0.11
C TYR A 4 10.15 3.76 -0.95
N SER A 5 11.49 3.70 -0.89
CA SER A 5 12.29 2.92 -1.85
C SER A 5 12.09 1.40 -1.72
N LYS A 6 11.49 0.95 -0.61
CA LYS A 6 11.07 -0.43 -0.38
C LYS A 6 9.81 -0.83 -1.16
N THR A 7 9.08 0.13 -1.72
CA THR A 7 7.99 -0.14 -2.66
C THR A 7 8.52 -0.19 -4.10
N PRO A 8 7.81 -0.83 -5.04
CA PRO A 8 8.12 -0.69 -6.47
C PRO A 8 8.22 0.78 -6.88
N ALA A 9 9.22 1.12 -7.69
CA ALA A 9 9.57 2.51 -7.97
C ALA A 9 8.40 3.37 -8.51
N HIS A 10 7.51 2.77 -9.30
CA HIS A 10 6.33 3.45 -9.87
C HIS A 10 5.17 3.63 -8.87
N MET A 11 5.24 3.00 -7.70
CA MET A 11 4.22 3.05 -6.65
C MET A 11 4.58 3.98 -5.49
N GLY A 12 5.86 4.35 -5.37
CA GLY A 12 6.35 5.15 -4.25
C GLY A 12 5.67 6.52 -4.14
N ASP A 13 5.37 7.17 -5.26
CA ASP A 13 4.70 8.47 -5.25
C ASP A 13 3.23 8.37 -4.82
N GLU A 14 2.48 7.35 -5.27
CA GLU A 14 1.09 7.14 -4.84
C GLU A 14 1.03 6.84 -3.34
N MET A 15 1.93 6.00 -2.82
CA MET A 15 2.06 5.71 -1.39
C MET A 15 2.43 6.97 -0.59
N ARG A 16 3.31 7.83 -1.11
CA ARG A 16 3.65 9.10 -0.46
C ARG A 16 2.45 10.04 -0.41
N LEU A 17 1.69 10.17 -1.51
CA LEU A 17 0.49 11.01 -1.55
C LEU A 17 -0.56 10.56 -0.53
N TYR A 18 -0.76 9.25 -0.39
CA TYR A 18 -1.63 8.72 0.65
C TYR A 18 -1.13 9.10 2.04
N ILE A 19 0.11 8.75 2.38
CA ILE A 19 0.60 8.90 3.75
C ILE A 19 0.81 10.37 4.17
N GLU A 20 1.32 11.21 3.28
CA GLU A 20 1.71 12.59 3.62
C GLU A 20 0.62 13.62 3.33
N LYS A 21 -0.34 13.30 2.46
CA LYS A 21 -1.38 14.24 2.00
C LYS A 21 -2.80 13.73 2.20
N GLY A 22 -2.99 12.50 2.68
CA GLY A 22 -4.31 11.88 2.84
C GLY A 22 -5.04 11.68 1.51
N ILE A 23 -4.32 11.66 0.38
CA ILE A 23 -4.95 11.46 -0.93
C ILE A 23 -5.19 9.97 -1.12
N LEU A 24 -6.46 9.59 -1.19
CA LEU A 24 -6.85 8.19 -1.26
C LEU A 24 -6.30 7.51 -2.54
N PRO A 25 -5.61 6.37 -2.37
CA PRO A 25 -5.10 5.60 -3.50
C PRO A 25 -6.22 4.80 -4.16
N ARG A 26 -5.93 4.24 -5.33
CA ARG A 26 -6.91 3.47 -6.12
C ARG A 26 -6.43 2.05 -6.35
N SER A 27 -7.34 1.25 -6.90
CA SER A 27 -7.01 -0.03 -7.52
C SER A 27 -6.18 -0.96 -6.62
N PHE A 28 -4.99 -1.35 -7.07
CA PHE A 28 -4.07 -2.24 -6.35
C PHE A 28 -3.72 -1.71 -4.95
N LEU A 29 -3.35 -0.44 -4.82
CA LEU A 29 -2.84 0.08 -3.56
C LEU A 29 -3.96 0.24 -2.52
N ARG A 30 -5.20 0.53 -2.95
CA ARG A 30 -6.38 0.46 -2.08
C ARG A 30 -6.58 -0.96 -1.53
N ALA A 31 -6.50 -1.97 -2.38
CA ALA A 31 -6.67 -3.36 -1.93
C ALA A 31 -5.56 -3.80 -0.96
N VAL A 32 -4.32 -3.42 -1.23
CA VAL A 32 -3.17 -3.65 -0.33
C VAL A 32 -3.39 -3.01 1.04
N LEU A 33 -3.75 -1.72 1.08
CA LEU A 33 -3.94 -0.99 2.33
C LEU A 33 -5.17 -1.46 3.12
N SER A 34 -6.22 -1.91 2.44
CA SER A 34 -7.41 -2.49 3.06
C SER A 34 -7.25 -3.95 3.50
N ASN A 35 -6.07 -4.55 3.29
CA ASN A 35 -5.78 -5.96 3.57
C ASN A 35 -6.69 -6.94 2.81
N ASP A 36 -7.10 -6.57 1.59
CA ASP A 36 -7.79 -7.44 0.66
C ASP A 36 -6.75 -8.12 -0.25
N PHE A 37 -6.22 -9.24 0.23
CA PHE A 37 -5.16 -9.96 -0.48
C PHE A 37 -5.61 -10.44 -1.87
N VAL A 38 -6.84 -10.95 -1.99
CA VAL A 38 -7.35 -11.50 -3.24
C VAL A 38 -7.49 -10.40 -4.28
N GLU A 39 -8.06 -9.26 -3.91
CA GLU A 39 -8.21 -8.14 -4.81
C GLU A 39 -6.87 -7.49 -5.16
N ALA A 40 -5.93 -7.42 -4.21
CA ALA A 40 -4.58 -6.93 -4.46
C ALA A 40 -3.87 -7.79 -5.51
N VAL A 41 -3.90 -9.12 -5.39
CA VAL A 41 -3.29 -10.02 -6.38
C VAL A 41 -4.02 -9.93 -7.73
N ARG A 42 -5.34 -9.77 -7.75
CA ARG A 42 -6.11 -9.61 -8.99
C ARG A 42 -5.75 -8.34 -9.76
N GLN A 43 -5.43 -7.26 -9.05
CA GLN A 43 -5.11 -5.96 -9.65
C GLN A 43 -3.60 -5.71 -9.84
N ALA A 44 -2.74 -6.59 -9.32
CA ALA A 44 -1.30 -6.43 -9.42
C ALA A 44 -0.83 -6.52 -10.89
N ASP A 45 -0.01 -5.57 -11.29
CA ASP A 45 0.80 -5.71 -12.51
C ASP A 45 1.92 -6.75 -12.30
N TYR A 46 2.74 -6.96 -13.34
CA TYR A 46 3.85 -7.90 -13.32
C TYR A 46 4.86 -7.64 -12.19
N ILE A 47 5.21 -6.38 -11.94
CA ILE A 47 6.19 -6.01 -10.90
C ILE A 47 5.59 -6.22 -9.52
N ASN A 48 4.36 -5.75 -9.31
CA ASN A 48 3.63 -5.91 -8.04
C ASN A 48 3.37 -7.39 -7.71
N THR A 49 3.12 -8.23 -8.73
CA THR A 49 2.98 -9.68 -8.56
C THR A 49 4.26 -10.32 -8.03
N LEU A 50 5.41 -9.97 -8.61
CA LEU A 50 6.71 -10.50 -8.16
C LEU A 50 7.12 -9.99 -6.77
N ARG A 51 6.56 -8.87 -6.33
CA ARG A 51 6.94 -8.17 -5.10
C ARG A 51 5.84 -8.14 -4.05
N ILE A 52 4.87 -9.05 -4.13
CA ILE A 52 3.73 -9.07 -3.21
C ILE A 52 4.14 -9.26 -1.75
N TYR A 53 5.23 -10.01 -1.50
CA TYR A 53 5.79 -10.18 -0.17
C TYR A 53 6.37 -8.86 0.39
N ASP A 54 7.08 -8.10 -0.45
CA ASP A 54 7.67 -6.81 -0.06
C ASP A 54 6.60 -5.81 0.37
N TRP A 55 5.40 -5.89 -0.22
CA TRP A 55 4.27 -5.07 0.23
C TRP A 55 3.87 -5.39 1.67
N ALA A 56 3.75 -6.68 2.02
CA ALA A 56 3.43 -7.07 3.40
C ALA A 56 4.51 -6.60 4.39
N ASP A 57 5.79 -6.76 4.02
CA ASP A 57 6.93 -6.27 4.83
C ASP A 57 6.91 -4.74 4.98
N PHE A 58 6.66 -4.01 3.90
CA PHE A 58 6.57 -2.56 3.91
C PHE A 58 5.42 -2.06 4.79
N LEU A 59 4.22 -2.62 4.65
CA LEU A 59 3.07 -2.25 5.48
C LEU A 59 3.38 -2.44 6.97
N TYR A 60 3.95 -3.59 7.33
CA TYR A 60 4.22 -3.94 8.72
C TYR A 60 5.36 -3.11 9.33
N ASN A 61 6.45 -2.92 8.59
CA ASN A 61 7.67 -2.33 9.13
C ASN A 61 7.80 -0.83 8.88
N GLN A 62 7.05 -0.25 7.93
CA GLN A 62 7.19 1.16 7.56
C GLN A 62 5.95 2.00 7.88
N LEU A 63 4.74 1.45 7.78
CA LEU A 63 3.52 2.25 7.92
C LEU A 63 2.98 2.29 9.35
N PRO A 64 2.36 3.41 9.78
CA PRO A 64 1.58 3.46 11.01
C PRO A 64 0.44 2.43 10.98
N VAL A 65 0.25 1.68 12.06
CA VAL A 65 -0.79 0.63 12.17
C VAL A 65 -2.23 1.12 12.00
N VAL A 66 -2.45 2.43 12.12
CA VAL A 66 -3.74 3.11 11.94
C VAL A 66 -4.00 3.50 10.49
N SER A 67 -3.00 3.40 9.60
CA SER A 67 -3.10 3.76 8.18
C SER A 67 -3.42 2.59 7.24
N TRP A 68 -3.52 1.36 7.75
CA TRP A 68 -3.75 0.18 6.92
C TRP A 68 -4.32 -0.98 7.75
N GLY A 69 -4.76 -2.04 7.07
CA GLY A 69 -5.23 -3.29 7.67
C GLY A 69 -6.74 -3.50 7.57
N SER A 70 -7.48 -2.44 7.24
CA SER A 70 -8.89 -2.51 6.84
C SER A 70 -9.25 -1.24 6.04
N GLU A 71 -10.37 -1.30 5.32
CA GLU A 71 -10.85 -0.13 4.60
C GLU A 71 -11.21 1.02 5.54
N GLU A 72 -11.77 0.76 6.72
CA GLU A 72 -12.11 1.83 7.67
C GLU A 72 -10.87 2.56 8.17
N LYS A 73 -9.78 1.83 8.46
CA LYS A 73 -8.51 2.44 8.88
C LYS A 73 -7.92 3.31 7.78
N MET A 74 -7.91 2.81 6.55
CA MET A 74 -7.36 3.53 5.40
C MET A 74 -8.13 4.82 5.10
N LEU A 75 -9.46 4.80 5.24
CA LEU A 75 -10.31 5.99 5.03
C LEU A 75 -10.24 7.02 6.17
N ALA A 76 -9.88 6.59 7.39
CA ALA A 76 -9.83 7.43 8.58
C ALA A 76 -8.45 8.05 8.86
N TYR A 77 -7.42 7.67 8.08
CA TYR A 77 -6.04 8.13 8.22
C TYR A 77 -5.80 9.43 7.47
#